data_AF-A0A7X5E273-F1
#
_entry.id   AF-A0A7X5E273-F1
#
_cell.length_a   1.000
_cell.length_b   1.000
_cell.length_c   1.000
_cell.angle_alpha   90.00
_cell.angle_beta   90.00
_cell.angle_gamma   90.00
#
_symmetry.space_group_name_H-M   'P 1'
#
loop_
_entity.id
_entity.type
_entity.pdbx_description
1 polymer ?
#
loop_
_entity_poly.entity_id
_entity_poly.type
_entity_poly.pdbx_seq_one_letter_code
_entity_poly.pdbx_strand_id
1 'polypeptide(L)'
;MAADLTYYSIDDLRLGQRRSDGPGWRLMEFTRRSEAFRDYRSLGVENIKVLGVTNGIQALDLVRCVPVFSEHKACEDVLMMDYKNLPFWHWNPIVKQLAEECVETFRIRYGLHEFTLFPLCQKPEKQLAKKRFRLLNVEGSCSPIRWMYVAGVGWLSPQEFKKRYIPPKRNDFQYPLVMKYRVDAVNKDGRILLLEIAPRDFECLTGEHENTHL
;
A
#
# COMPACT_ATOMS: atom_id res chain seq x y z
N MET A 1 14.39 24.01 8.53
CA MET A 1 15.25 23.52 7.43
C MET A 1 14.69 22.17 7.02
N ALA A 2 14.30 21.97 5.76
CA ALA A 2 13.92 20.64 5.30
C ALA A 2 15.18 19.77 5.35
N ALA A 3 15.15 18.65 6.08
CA ALA A 3 16.25 17.71 6.06
C ALA A 3 16.40 17.17 4.62
N ASP A 4 17.61 17.17 4.08
CA ASP A 4 17.89 16.57 2.78
C ASP A 4 17.57 15.06 2.86
N LEU A 5 16.73 14.59 1.94
CA LEU A 5 16.39 13.18 1.86
C LEU A 5 17.57 12.41 1.25
N THR A 6 17.97 11.33 1.91
CA THR A 6 18.80 10.28 1.31
C THR A 6 17.93 9.07 0.97
N TYR A 7 18.45 8.24 0.09
CA TYR A 7 17.76 7.07 -0.44
C TYR A 7 18.46 5.82 0.06
N TYR A 8 17.74 4.72 0.19
CA TYR A 8 18.33 3.44 0.49
C TYR A 8 17.71 2.31 -0.32
N SER A 9 18.48 1.24 -0.50
CA SER A 9 17.98 -0.05 -0.97
C SER A 9 18.28 -1.14 0.05
N ILE A 10 17.41 -2.14 0.12
CA ILE A 10 17.66 -3.40 0.84
C ILE A 10 17.56 -4.54 -0.15
N ASP A 11 18.52 -5.47 -0.12
CA ASP A 11 18.65 -6.55 -1.09
C ASP A 11 17.61 -7.66 -0.94
N ASP A 12 17.34 -8.13 0.28
CA ASP A 12 16.31 -9.13 0.57
C ASP A 12 15.93 -9.15 2.07
N LEU A 13 14.73 -8.68 2.41
CA LEU A 13 14.23 -8.66 3.78
C LEU A 13 14.13 -10.05 4.43
N ARG A 14 14.07 -11.13 3.65
CA ARG A 14 13.99 -12.51 4.18
C ARG A 14 15.24 -12.92 4.96
N LEU A 15 16.39 -12.31 4.64
CA LEU A 15 17.66 -12.57 5.33
C LEU A 15 17.64 -12.06 6.78
N GLY A 16 16.70 -11.17 7.12
CA GLY A 16 16.65 -10.53 8.42
C GLY A 16 17.82 -9.57 8.64
N GLN A 17 17.75 -8.80 9.72
CA GLN A 17 18.82 -7.86 10.05
C GLN A 17 20.10 -8.63 10.37
N ARG A 18 21.23 -8.09 9.93
CA ARG A 18 22.55 -8.69 10.16
C ARG A 18 22.75 -8.94 11.65
N ARG A 19 23.14 -10.18 11.97
CA ARG A 19 23.49 -10.64 13.32
C ARG A 19 24.97 -10.96 13.37
N SER A 20 25.48 -11.15 14.58
CA SER A 20 26.88 -11.50 14.84
C SER A 20 27.31 -12.83 14.20
N ASP A 21 26.35 -13.71 13.90
CA ASP A 21 26.52 -15.12 13.52
C ASP A 21 26.21 -15.42 12.03
N GLY A 22 25.90 -14.41 11.21
CA GLY A 22 25.65 -14.65 9.78
C GLY A 22 25.34 -13.39 8.96
N PRO A 23 25.31 -13.53 7.61
CA PRO A 23 24.93 -12.43 6.73
C PRO A 23 23.42 -12.15 6.87
N GLY A 24 23.08 -10.93 7.26
CA GLY A 24 21.72 -10.41 7.10
C GLY A 24 21.60 -9.63 5.80
N TRP A 25 20.49 -8.94 5.63
CA TRP A 25 20.28 -8.08 4.48
C TRP A 25 21.37 -7.00 4.36
N ARG A 26 21.69 -6.66 3.11
CA ARG A 26 22.56 -5.54 2.73
C ARG A 26 21.70 -4.29 2.56
N LEU A 27 22.05 -3.23 3.27
CA LEU A 27 21.53 -1.90 3.04
C LEU A 27 22.61 -1.04 2.40
N MET A 28 22.22 -0.37 1.32
CA MET A 28 23.03 0.63 0.63
C MET A 28 22.34 1.98 0.75
N GLU A 29 23.10 3.03 1.06
CA GLU A 29 22.60 4.41 1.11
C GLU A 29 23.13 5.21 -0.08
N PHE A 30 22.31 6.15 -0.55
CA PHE A 30 22.62 6.97 -1.70
C PHE A 30 22.19 8.41 -1.45
N THR A 31 23.03 9.37 -1.84
CA THR A 31 22.66 10.79 -1.88
C THR A 31 21.89 11.12 -3.15
N ARG A 32 22.09 10.34 -4.23
CA ARG A 32 21.47 10.55 -5.53
C ARG A 32 20.38 9.52 -5.82
N ARG A 33 19.17 10.01 -6.06
CA ARG A 33 18.00 9.19 -6.47
C ARG A 33 18.31 8.22 -7.61
N SER A 34 19.00 8.70 -8.66
CA SER A 34 19.32 7.89 -9.84
C SER A 34 20.21 6.69 -9.54
N GLU A 35 21.05 6.78 -8.50
CA GLU A 35 21.93 5.69 -8.07
C GLU A 35 21.14 4.65 -7.30
N ALA A 36 20.27 5.09 -6.37
CA ALA A 36 19.36 4.20 -5.65
C ALA A 36 18.44 3.42 -6.61
N PHE A 37 17.89 4.10 -7.61
CA PHE A 37 17.02 3.48 -8.63
C PHE A 37 17.77 2.46 -9.50
N ARG A 38 19.07 2.68 -9.72
CA ARG A 38 19.92 1.77 -10.49
C ARG A 38 20.26 0.54 -9.66
N ASP A 39 20.68 0.72 -8.41
CA ASP A 39 20.97 -0.40 -7.50
C ASP A 39 19.72 -1.25 -7.28
N TYR A 40 18.57 -0.65 -6.97
CA TYR A 40 17.31 -1.37 -6.79
C TYR A 40 16.92 -2.25 -8.00
N ARG A 41 17.13 -1.75 -9.22
CA ARG A 41 16.89 -2.52 -10.46
C ARG A 41 17.86 -3.68 -10.68
N SER A 42 19.08 -3.56 -10.16
CA SER A 42 20.10 -4.61 -10.28
C SER A 42 19.89 -5.79 -9.33
N LEU A 43 19.10 -5.59 -8.27
CA LEU A 43 18.72 -6.64 -7.32
C LEU A 43 17.76 -7.65 -7.96
N GLY A 44 17.88 -8.91 -7.56
CA GLY A 44 17.04 -10.02 -8.04
C GLY A 44 15.53 -9.74 -7.91
N VAL A 45 14.76 -10.21 -8.90
CA VAL A 45 13.30 -10.03 -8.97
C VAL A 45 12.54 -11.04 -8.10
N GLU A 46 13.25 -12.04 -7.59
CA GLU A 46 12.79 -13.06 -6.65
C GLU A 46 13.03 -12.67 -5.18
N ASN A 47 13.71 -11.54 -4.94
CA ASN A 47 14.04 -11.05 -3.61
C ASN A 47 12.94 -10.16 -3.05
N ILE A 48 12.79 -10.17 -1.73
CA ILE A 48 11.96 -9.18 -1.03
C ILE A 48 12.78 -7.89 -0.84
N LYS A 49 13.07 -7.22 -1.95
CA LYS A 49 13.90 -6.02 -1.99
C LYS A 49 13.10 -4.76 -1.69
N VAL A 50 13.77 -3.75 -1.15
CA VAL A 50 13.17 -2.45 -0.80
C VAL A 50 13.93 -1.32 -1.48
N LEU A 51 13.19 -0.30 -1.89
CA LEU A 51 13.68 1.05 -2.17
C LEU A 51 12.96 2.00 -1.22
N GLY A 52 13.71 2.84 -0.51
CA GLY A 52 13.14 3.77 0.45
C GLY A 52 13.91 5.09 0.54
N VAL A 53 13.41 5.95 1.41
CA VAL A 53 13.98 7.26 1.73
C VAL A 53 14.12 7.44 3.23
N THR A 54 15.11 8.22 3.64
CA THR A 54 15.30 8.60 5.03
C THR A 54 15.69 10.07 5.11
N ASN A 55 15.33 10.70 6.22
CA ASN A 55 15.77 12.05 6.57
C ASN A 55 16.91 12.01 7.62
N GLY A 56 17.49 10.83 7.87
CA GLY A 56 18.48 10.57 8.93
C GLY A 56 17.89 10.27 10.31
N ILE A 57 16.57 10.45 10.49
CA ILE A 57 15.85 10.19 11.76
C ILE A 57 14.82 9.07 11.56
N GLN A 58 14.09 9.12 10.46
CA GLN A 58 13.02 8.21 10.10
C GLN A 58 13.27 7.68 8.69
N ALA A 59 13.03 6.38 8.51
CA ALA A 59 13.04 5.73 7.21
C ALA A 59 11.60 5.45 6.75
N LEU A 60 11.42 5.45 5.44
CA LEU A 60 10.18 5.14 4.76
C LEU A 60 10.48 4.25 3.56
N ASP A 61 9.95 3.03 3.58
CA ASP A 61 9.91 2.19 2.38
C ASP A 61 8.97 2.85 1.37
N LEU A 62 9.44 3.06 0.14
CA LEU A 62 8.62 3.57 -0.97
C LEU A 62 8.14 2.42 -1.85
N VAL A 63 9.03 1.50 -2.17
CA VAL A 63 8.74 0.34 -3.03
C VAL A 63 9.24 -0.91 -2.35
N ARG A 64 8.42 -1.96 -2.37
CA ARG A 64 8.83 -3.31 -1.99
C ARG A 64 8.56 -4.26 -3.14
N CYS A 65 9.46 -5.21 -3.38
CA CYS A 65 9.18 -6.31 -4.30
C CYS A 65 8.59 -7.46 -3.48
N VAL A 66 7.36 -7.89 -3.79
CA VAL A 66 6.66 -8.94 -3.03
C VAL A 66 5.91 -9.90 -3.96
N PRO A 67 5.70 -11.17 -3.56
CA PRO A 67 4.85 -12.08 -4.30
C PRO A 67 3.39 -11.60 -4.24
N VAL A 68 2.82 -11.25 -5.40
CA VAL A 68 1.39 -10.89 -5.51
C VAL A 68 0.52 -12.13 -5.72
N PHE A 69 1.03 -13.09 -6.48
CA PHE A 69 0.35 -14.36 -6.75
C PHE A 69 1.24 -15.51 -6.28
N SER A 70 0.69 -16.41 -5.46
CA SER A 70 1.44 -17.53 -4.86
C SER A 70 2.01 -18.52 -5.88
N GLU A 71 1.47 -18.52 -7.10
CA GLU A 71 1.90 -19.42 -8.17
C GLU A 71 3.12 -18.90 -8.93
N HIS A 72 3.48 -17.63 -8.76
CA HIS A 72 4.56 -16.98 -9.50
C HIS A 72 5.84 -16.94 -8.66
N LYS A 73 6.98 -17.31 -9.29
CA LYS A 73 8.29 -17.21 -8.64
C LYS A 73 8.84 -15.78 -8.61
N ALA A 74 8.41 -14.93 -9.54
CA ALA A 74 8.82 -13.53 -9.60
C ALA A 74 7.92 -12.69 -8.67
N CYS A 75 8.55 -11.79 -7.93
CA CYS A 75 7.85 -10.76 -7.18
C CYS A 75 7.46 -9.60 -8.11
N GLU A 76 6.49 -8.80 -7.68
CA GLU A 76 6.14 -7.54 -8.34
C GLU A 76 6.56 -6.38 -7.43
N ASP A 77 7.03 -5.30 -8.04
CA ASP A 77 7.26 -4.04 -7.33
C ASP A 77 5.90 -3.44 -6.96
N VAL A 78 5.70 -3.17 -5.66
CA VAL A 78 4.48 -2.59 -5.09
C VAL A 78 4.80 -1.28 -4.38
N LEU A 79 3.90 -0.30 -4.51
CA LEU A 79 4.04 0.99 -3.84
C LEU A 79 3.60 0.84 -2.40
N MET A 80 4.45 1.24 -1.46
CA MET A 80 4.09 1.33 -0.06
C MET A 80 3.22 2.58 0.15
N MET A 81 2.03 2.40 0.70
CA MET A 81 1.01 3.47 0.80
C MET A 81 0.94 4.09 2.19
N ASP A 82 1.61 3.48 3.17
CA ASP A 82 1.56 3.86 4.59
C ASP A 82 2.08 5.28 4.86
N TYR A 83 2.90 5.83 3.96
CA TYR A 83 3.39 7.21 4.07
C TYR A 83 2.25 8.25 4.20
N LYS A 84 1.06 7.95 3.66
CA LYS A 84 -0.13 8.81 3.78
C LYS A 84 -0.67 8.94 5.20
N ASN A 85 -0.36 7.96 6.07
CA ASN A 85 -0.85 7.91 7.44
C ASN A 85 0.26 8.16 8.47
N LEU A 86 1.51 8.35 8.03
CA LEU A 86 2.64 8.61 8.90
C LEU A 86 2.83 10.12 9.08
N PRO A 87 2.71 10.67 10.32
CA PRO A 87 2.69 12.11 10.61
C PRO A 87 3.79 12.95 9.96
N PHE A 88 4.99 12.38 9.78
CA PHE A 88 6.11 13.08 9.18
C PHE A 88 6.11 13.08 7.65
N TRP A 89 5.54 12.04 7.04
CA TRP A 89 5.65 11.79 5.60
C TRP A 89 4.44 12.28 4.81
N HIS A 90 3.25 12.27 5.41
CA HIS A 90 2.01 12.51 4.66
C HIS A 90 1.87 13.93 4.10
N TRP A 91 2.49 14.92 4.73
CA TRP A 91 2.55 16.31 4.24
C TRP A 91 3.78 16.60 3.38
N ASN A 92 4.70 15.65 3.18
CA ASN A 92 5.93 15.91 2.45
C ASN A 92 5.70 15.80 0.92
N PRO A 93 5.71 16.93 0.17
CA PRO A 93 5.44 16.91 -1.26
C PRO A 93 6.53 16.17 -2.05
N ILE A 94 7.77 16.13 -1.54
CA ILE A 94 8.88 15.40 -2.17
C ILE A 94 8.61 13.90 -2.11
N VAL A 95 8.13 13.38 -0.97
CA VAL A 95 7.77 11.95 -0.84
C VAL A 95 6.62 11.59 -1.76
N LYS A 96 5.59 12.45 -1.87
CA LYS A 96 4.49 12.23 -2.81
C LYS A 96 4.98 12.17 -4.26
N GLN A 97 5.82 13.12 -4.67
CA GLN A 97 6.40 13.14 -6.01
C GLN A 97 7.27 11.90 -6.28
N LEU A 98 8.07 11.47 -5.29
CA LEU A 98 8.88 10.26 -5.41
C LEU A 98 8.04 8.98 -5.53
N ALA A 99 6.92 8.89 -4.79
CA ALA A 99 5.98 7.79 -4.91
C ALA A 99 5.38 7.71 -6.32
N GLU A 100 4.95 8.85 -6.89
CA GLU A 100 4.44 8.96 -8.26
C GLU A 100 5.50 8.57 -9.30
N GLU A 101 6.74 9.06 -9.13
CA GLU A 101 7.87 8.70 -10.00
C GLU A 101 8.21 7.21 -9.93
N CYS A 102 8.15 6.59 -8.74
CA CYS A 102 8.35 5.15 -8.58
C CYS A 102 7.29 4.36 -9.35
N VAL A 103 6.02 4.78 -9.27
CA VAL A 103 4.92 4.14 -10.01
C VAL A 103 5.18 4.14 -11.51
N GLU A 104 5.59 5.29 -12.05
CA GLU A 104 5.91 5.42 -13.47
C GLU A 104 7.16 4.64 -13.87
N THR A 105 8.23 4.76 -13.09
CA THR A 105 9.55 4.19 -13.40
C THR A 105 9.55 2.67 -13.33
N PHE A 106 8.94 2.10 -12.30
CA PHE A 106 8.89 0.65 -12.08
C PHE A 106 7.60 0.02 -12.60
N ARG A 107 6.72 0.81 -13.24
CA ARG A 107 5.43 0.36 -13.79
C ARG A 107 4.57 -0.35 -12.74
N ILE A 108 4.56 0.21 -11.52
CA ILE A 108 3.89 -0.38 -10.36
C ILE A 108 2.38 -0.44 -10.60
N ARG A 109 1.79 -1.62 -10.37
CA ARG A 109 0.36 -1.86 -10.54
C ARG A 109 -0.40 -2.01 -9.23
N TYR A 110 0.31 -2.30 -8.14
CA TYR A 110 -0.28 -2.62 -6.84
C TYR A 110 0.27 -1.70 -5.75
N GLY A 111 -0.61 -1.35 -4.83
CA GLY A 111 -0.28 -0.67 -3.59
C GLY A 111 -0.34 -1.67 -2.45
N LEU A 112 0.51 -1.46 -1.46
CA LEU A 112 0.48 -2.17 -0.18
C LEU A 112 0.20 -1.15 0.91
N HIS A 113 -0.92 -1.33 1.62
CA HIS A 113 -1.26 -0.55 2.80
C HIS A 113 -1.40 -1.51 3.99
N GLU A 114 -0.62 -1.26 5.04
CA GLU A 114 -0.38 -2.14 6.17
C GLU A 114 0.05 -3.55 5.71
N PHE A 115 -0.92 -4.44 5.53
CA PHE A 115 -0.71 -5.82 5.12
C PHE A 115 -1.65 -6.25 3.98
N THR A 116 -2.23 -5.30 3.24
CA THR A 116 -3.21 -5.58 2.20
C THR A 116 -2.74 -5.03 0.86
N LEU A 117 -2.66 -5.91 -0.14
CA LEU A 117 -2.41 -5.52 -1.52
C LEU A 117 -3.70 -5.09 -2.21
N PHE A 118 -3.61 -4.10 -3.08
CA PHE A 118 -4.73 -3.69 -3.92
C PHE A 118 -4.24 -3.07 -5.24
N PRO A 119 -5.04 -3.10 -6.31
CA PRO A 119 -4.69 -2.43 -7.56
C PRO A 119 -4.65 -0.90 -7.42
N LEU A 120 -3.55 -0.25 -7.84
CA LEU A 120 -3.44 1.23 -7.87
C LEU A 120 -4.22 1.86 -9.02
N CYS A 121 -4.28 1.14 -10.15
CA CYS A 121 -4.84 1.62 -11.40
C CYS A 121 -5.87 0.63 -11.95
N GLN A 122 -7.13 0.88 -11.64
CA GLN A 122 -8.20 0.63 -12.60
C GLN A 122 -8.73 2.02 -12.92
N LYS A 123 -8.86 2.35 -14.22
CA LYS A 123 -9.48 3.62 -14.64
C LYS A 123 -10.70 3.87 -13.74
N PRO A 124 -10.84 5.04 -13.08
CA PRO A 124 -11.97 5.25 -12.20
C PRO A 124 -13.22 4.87 -12.97
N GLU A 125 -14.02 3.97 -12.42
CA GLU A 125 -15.32 3.71 -13.01
C GLU A 125 -16.02 5.07 -13.02
N LYS A 126 -16.15 5.65 -14.22
CA LYS A 126 -16.74 6.99 -14.45
C LYS A 126 -18.12 7.14 -13.80
N GLN A 127 -18.71 6.05 -13.33
CA GLN A 127 -20.00 5.95 -12.68
C GLN A 127 -19.99 6.39 -11.21
N LEU A 128 -18.93 6.16 -10.44
CA LEU A 128 -18.92 6.51 -9.01
C LEU A 128 -18.64 8.00 -8.79
N ALA A 129 -17.70 8.57 -9.56
CA ALA A 129 -17.38 10.00 -9.55
C ALA A 129 -18.58 10.93 -9.89
N LYS A 130 -19.65 10.38 -10.47
CA LYS A 130 -20.88 11.12 -10.80
C LYS A 130 -21.98 11.03 -9.74
N LYS A 131 -21.86 10.13 -8.75
CA LYS A 131 -22.89 9.93 -7.72
C LYS A 131 -22.38 10.43 -6.37
N ARG A 132 -23.08 11.40 -5.76
CA ARG A 132 -22.76 11.86 -4.39
C ARG A 132 -23.28 10.82 -3.40
N PHE A 133 -22.40 9.93 -2.98
CA PHE A 133 -22.62 9.01 -1.87
C PHE A 133 -21.76 9.44 -0.68
N ARG A 134 -22.21 9.13 0.53
CA ARG A 134 -21.40 9.21 1.76
C ARG A 134 -21.30 7.82 2.36
N LEU A 135 -20.10 7.43 2.80
CA LEU A 135 -19.91 6.14 3.47
C LEU A 135 -20.65 6.16 4.81
N LEU A 136 -21.30 5.05 5.16
CA LEU A 136 -22.10 4.93 6.38
C LEU A 136 -21.56 3.81 7.25
N ASN A 137 -21.15 4.15 8.47
CA ASN A 137 -20.92 3.16 9.52
C ASN A 137 -22.28 2.81 10.13
N VAL A 138 -22.80 1.62 9.83
CA VAL A 138 -24.03 1.14 10.48
C VAL A 138 -23.70 0.77 11.93
N GLU A 139 -24.65 1.01 12.84
CA GLU A 139 -24.52 0.76 14.28
C GLU A 139 -23.89 -0.61 14.58
N GLY A 140 -22.87 -0.59 15.46
CA GLY A 140 -22.08 -1.78 15.82
C GLY A 140 -20.90 -2.08 14.89
N SER A 141 -20.72 -1.35 13.77
CA SER A 141 -19.55 -1.47 12.90
C SER A 141 -18.63 -0.24 13.00
N CYS A 142 -17.32 -0.47 13.15
CA CYS A 142 -16.31 0.59 13.08
C CYS A 142 -15.87 0.92 11.64
N SER A 143 -16.44 0.25 10.64
CA SER A 143 -16.08 0.42 9.22
C SER A 143 -17.33 0.35 8.32
N PRO A 144 -17.37 1.11 7.21
CA PRO A 144 -18.45 0.98 6.25
C PRO A 144 -18.30 -0.29 5.38
N ILE A 145 -17.18 -1.00 5.48
CA ILE A 145 -16.91 -2.23 4.73
C ILE A 145 -17.69 -3.42 5.32
N ARG A 146 -18.54 -4.03 4.49
CA ARG A 146 -19.26 -5.27 4.80
C ARG A 146 -18.57 -6.51 4.27
N TRP A 147 -17.99 -6.41 3.07
CA TRP A 147 -17.31 -7.54 2.42
C TRP A 147 -16.07 -7.08 1.67
N MET A 148 -15.05 -7.94 1.68
CA MET A 148 -13.79 -7.76 0.98
C MET A 148 -13.61 -8.90 -0.02
N TYR A 149 -13.48 -8.60 -1.31
CA TYR A 149 -13.21 -9.62 -2.32
C TYR A 149 -11.70 -9.85 -2.41
N VAL A 150 -11.25 -11.03 -1.96
CA VAL A 150 -9.85 -11.44 -1.98
C VAL A 150 -9.61 -12.35 -3.18
N ALA A 151 -8.60 -12.01 -4.00
CA ALA A 151 -8.23 -12.82 -5.16
C ALA A 151 -7.90 -14.26 -4.75
N GLY A 152 -8.42 -15.24 -5.49
CA GLY A 152 -8.26 -16.67 -5.20
C GLY A 152 -9.12 -17.22 -4.04
N VAL A 153 -9.89 -16.37 -3.35
CA VAL A 153 -10.70 -16.79 -2.19
C VAL A 153 -12.17 -16.37 -2.30
N GLY A 154 -12.45 -15.19 -2.83
CA GLY A 154 -13.80 -14.63 -2.94
C GLY A 154 -14.15 -13.65 -1.82
N TRP A 155 -15.44 -13.51 -1.53
CA TRP A 155 -15.95 -12.54 -0.54
C TRP A 155 -15.73 -13.03 0.88
N LEU A 156 -15.08 -12.20 1.69
CA LEU A 156 -14.90 -12.40 3.14
C LEU A 156 -15.51 -11.24 3.92
N SER A 157 -16.04 -11.52 5.10
CA SER A 157 -16.34 -10.45 6.07
C SER A 157 -15.03 -9.88 6.62
N PRO A 158 -15.02 -8.62 7.11
CA PRO A 158 -13.83 -8.04 7.76
C PRO A 158 -13.29 -8.89 8.92
N GLN A 159 -14.20 -9.54 9.68
CA GLN A 159 -13.81 -10.43 10.79
C GLN A 159 -13.05 -11.66 10.29
N GLU A 160 -13.56 -12.32 9.25
CA GLU A 160 -12.91 -13.50 8.68
C GLU A 160 -11.61 -13.14 7.96
N PHE A 161 -11.57 -11.99 7.26
CA PHE A 161 -10.34 -11.47 6.66
C PHE A 161 -9.26 -11.25 7.73
N LYS A 162 -9.60 -10.55 8.81
CA LYS A 162 -8.67 -10.29 9.92
C LYS A 162 -8.15 -11.59 10.52
N LYS A 163 -9.05 -12.56 10.79
CA LYS A 163 -8.69 -13.88 11.33
C LYS A 163 -7.70 -14.64 10.45
N ARG A 164 -7.82 -14.53 9.12
CA ARG A 164 -6.97 -15.26 8.17
C ARG A 164 -5.62 -14.61 7.92
N TYR A 165 -5.56 -13.29 7.84
CA TYR A 165 -4.41 -12.58 7.27
C TYR A 165 -3.70 -11.64 8.24
N ILE A 166 -4.30 -11.31 9.39
CA ILE A 166 -3.80 -10.26 10.27
C ILE A 166 -3.56 -10.77 11.70
N PRO A 167 -2.34 -10.61 12.26
CA PRO A 167 -1.13 -10.15 11.58
C PRO A 167 -0.60 -11.21 10.59
N PRO A 168 0.19 -10.80 9.57
CA PRO A 168 0.82 -11.75 8.66
C PRO A 168 1.79 -12.66 9.41
N LYS A 169 2.06 -13.85 8.86
CA LYS A 169 3.08 -14.73 9.42
C LYS A 169 4.44 -14.07 9.24
N ARG A 170 5.27 -14.17 10.28
CA ARG A 170 6.62 -13.59 10.27
C ARG A 170 7.40 -14.14 9.07
N ASN A 171 7.99 -13.24 8.29
CA ASN A 171 8.83 -13.52 7.12
C ASN A 171 8.12 -14.18 5.91
N ASP A 172 6.78 -14.23 5.84
CA ASP A 172 6.13 -14.79 4.64
C ASP A 172 6.04 -13.77 3.47
N PHE A 173 6.03 -12.47 3.78
CA PHE A 173 5.89 -11.35 2.82
C PHE A 173 4.79 -11.55 1.77
N GLN A 174 3.79 -12.37 2.09
CA GLN A 174 2.67 -12.71 1.25
C GLN A 174 1.43 -12.01 1.79
N TYR A 175 0.87 -11.13 0.97
CA TYR A 175 -0.22 -10.27 1.37
C TYR A 175 -1.48 -10.64 0.59
N PRO A 176 -2.66 -10.62 1.22
CA PRO A 176 -3.92 -10.81 0.50
C PRO A 176 -4.12 -9.67 -0.52
N LEU A 177 -4.40 -10.04 -1.78
CA LEU A 177 -4.79 -9.11 -2.83
C LEU A 177 -6.30 -8.88 -2.78
N VAL A 178 -6.69 -7.70 -2.29
CA VAL A 178 -8.09 -7.26 -2.25
C VAL A 178 -8.40 -6.47 -3.51
N MET A 179 -9.42 -6.93 -4.25
CA MET A 179 -9.80 -6.33 -5.52
C MET A 179 -10.97 -5.36 -5.38
N LYS A 180 -11.87 -5.61 -4.42
CA LYS A 180 -13.13 -4.86 -4.26
C LYS A 180 -13.62 -4.88 -2.82
N TYR A 181 -14.38 -3.85 -2.46
CA TYR A 181 -15.18 -3.78 -1.25
C TYR A 181 -16.67 -3.74 -1.57
N ARG A 182 -17.49 -4.31 -0.69
CA ARG A 182 -18.89 -3.93 -0.56
C ARG A 182 -19.06 -3.07 0.66
N VAL A 183 -19.55 -1.86 0.47
CA VAL A 183 -19.67 -0.84 1.51
C VAL A 183 -21.08 -0.34 1.67
N ASP A 184 -21.47 -0.06 2.91
CA ASP A 184 -22.69 0.67 3.20
C ASP A 184 -22.47 2.16 2.89
N ALA A 185 -23.38 2.74 2.12
CA ALA A 185 -23.35 4.15 1.75
C ALA A 185 -24.75 4.74 1.73
N VAL A 186 -24.85 6.06 1.88
CA VAL A 186 -26.10 6.81 1.77
C VAL A 186 -26.05 7.75 0.57
N ASN A 187 -27.13 7.78 -0.22
CA ASN A 187 -27.27 8.73 -1.33
C ASN A 187 -27.85 10.08 -0.85
N LYS A 188 -27.96 11.06 -1.75
CA LYS A 188 -28.52 12.40 -1.43
C LYS A 188 -29.96 12.35 -0.89
N ASP A 189 -30.72 11.33 -1.24
CA ASP A 189 -32.12 11.16 -0.85
C ASP A 189 -32.25 10.44 0.51
N GLY A 190 -31.15 10.15 1.19
CA GLY A 190 -31.13 9.44 2.47
C GLY A 190 -31.31 7.92 2.36
N ARG A 191 -31.29 7.36 1.13
CA ARG A 191 -31.40 5.90 0.94
C ARG A 191 -30.06 5.22 1.21
N ILE A 192 -30.10 4.18 2.05
CA ILE A 192 -28.95 3.30 2.31
C ILE A 192 -28.80 2.32 1.15
N LEU A 193 -27.57 2.16 0.68
CA LEU A 193 -27.18 1.35 -0.46
C LEU A 193 -25.96 0.51 -0.12
N LEU A 194 -25.87 -0.68 -0.70
CA LEU A 194 -24.66 -1.48 -0.70
C LEU A 194 -23.92 -1.25 -2.03
N LEU A 195 -22.78 -0.58 -1.98
CA LEU A 195 -21.98 -0.26 -3.15
C LEU A 195 -20.81 -1.23 -3.29
N GLU A 196 -20.52 -1.67 -4.51
CA GLU A 196 -19.29 -2.38 -4.84
C GLU A 196 -18.29 -1.38 -5.42
N ILE A 197 -17.13 -1.22 -4.77
CA ILE A 197 -16.13 -0.20 -5.14
C ILE A 197 -14.71 -0.76 -5.06
N ALA A 198 -13.78 -0.16 -5.82
CA ALA A 198 -12.37 -0.53 -5.72
C ALA A 198 -11.74 0.02 -4.42
N PRO A 199 -10.68 -0.62 -3.88
CA PRO A 199 -9.99 -0.10 -2.69
C PRO A 199 -9.49 1.34 -2.85
N ARG A 200 -9.03 1.71 -4.05
CA ARG A 200 -8.59 3.07 -4.34
C ARG A 200 -9.73 4.10 -4.25
N ASP A 201 -10.92 3.74 -4.72
CA ASP A 201 -12.10 4.62 -4.62
C ASP A 201 -12.53 4.78 -3.16
N PHE A 202 -12.42 3.72 -2.36
CA PHE A 202 -12.65 3.77 -0.92
C PHE A 202 -11.69 4.73 -0.22
N GLU A 203 -10.39 4.66 -0.49
CA GLU A 203 -9.39 5.59 0.06
C GLU A 203 -9.72 7.05 -0.27
N CYS A 204 -10.13 7.33 -1.51
CA CYS A 204 -10.52 8.67 -1.92
C CYS A 204 -11.76 9.16 -1.16
N LEU A 205 -12.78 8.30 -1.01
CA LEU A 205 -14.00 8.64 -0.27
C LEU A 205 -13.74 8.87 1.23
N THR A 206 -12.82 8.13 1.85
CA THR A 206 -12.45 8.35 3.25
C THR A 206 -11.62 9.62 3.46
N GLY A 207 -10.71 9.94 2.53
CA GLY A 207 -9.86 11.14 2.62
C GLY A 207 -10.59 12.46 2.36
N GLU A 208 -11.74 12.45 1.68
CA GLU A 208 -12.60 13.63 1.54
C GLU A 208 -13.26 14.04 2.88
N HIS A 209 -13.49 13.10 3.79
CA HIS A 209 -14.14 13.38 5.07
C HIS A 209 -13.21 14.06 6.09
N GLU A 210 -11.90 13.89 6.00
CA GLU A 210 -10.94 14.56 6.91
C GLU A 210 -10.73 16.04 6.57
N ASN A 211 -11.00 16.46 5.33
CA ASN A 211 -10.84 17.85 4.87
C ASN A 211 -12.08 18.73 5.09
N THR A 212 -13.09 18.27 5.84
CA THR A 212 -14.32 19.06 6.12
C THR A 212 -14.34 19.68 7.53
N HIS A 213 -13.23 19.62 8.25
CA HIS A 213 -13.07 20.19 9.60
C HIS A 213 -11.90 21.20 9.68
N LEU A 214 -11.78 22.09 8.70
CA LEU A 214 -11.00 23.33 8.79
C LEU A 214 -11.87 24.54 8.45
#